data_AF-A0A9W4DKL3-F1
#
_entry.id   AF-A0A9W4DKL3-F1
#
_cell.length_a   1.000
_cell.length_b   1.000
_cell.length_c   1.000
_cell.angle_alpha   90.00
_cell.angle_beta   90.00
_cell.angle_gamma   90.00
#
_symmetry.space_group_name_H-M   'P 1'
#
loop_
_entity.id
_entity.type
_entity.pdbx_description
1 polymer ?
#
loop_
_entity_poly.entity_id
_entity_poly.type
_entity_poly.pdbx_seq_one_letter_code
_entity_poly.pdbx_strand_id
1 'polypeptide(L)'
;MLSAKNLILAASALACVNATIVRYSMDQGAICDSHTYTGSMIREVYRRYCKYEGNRWKLGEYVLIERFMAEDQTKLVYLPLPMIGSDGNLDYGQSTDRFVVVDSDCSYYHVTRLRHMGRGGENEVGSLSYTCYPPMI
;
A
#
# COMPACT_ATOMS: atom_id res chain seq x y z
N MET A 1 -21.15 -35.49 36.11
CA MET A 1 -21.62 -35.29 34.72
C MET A 1 -21.17 -33.91 34.25
N LEU A 2 -20.04 -33.82 33.55
CA LEU A 2 -19.60 -32.56 32.94
C LEU A 2 -20.49 -32.26 31.74
N SER A 3 -21.27 -31.19 31.84
CA SER A 3 -22.24 -30.76 30.84
C SER A 3 -21.53 -30.27 29.58
N ALA A 4 -21.92 -30.84 28.43
CA ALA A 4 -21.42 -30.49 27.08
C ALA A 4 -21.60 -29.00 26.70
N LYS A 5 -22.34 -28.22 27.49
CA LYS A 5 -22.54 -26.78 27.28
C LYS A 5 -21.29 -25.93 27.48
N ASN A 6 -20.32 -26.40 28.27
CA ASN A 6 -19.06 -25.65 28.48
C ASN A 6 -17.99 -25.91 27.40
N LEU A 7 -18.16 -26.92 26.54
CA LEU A 7 -17.23 -27.18 25.44
C LEU A 7 -17.48 -26.29 24.22
N ILE A 8 -18.71 -25.78 24.05
CA ILE A 8 -19.09 -25.01 22.86
C ILE A 8 -18.59 -23.56 22.94
N LEU A 9 -18.48 -22.98 24.14
CA LEU A 9 -17.94 -21.62 24.31
C LEU A 9 -16.42 -21.52 24.07
N ALA A 10 -15.67 -22.62 24.16
CA ALA A 10 -14.24 -22.63 23.85
C ALA A 10 -13.96 -22.77 22.34
N ALA A 11 -14.91 -23.32 21.57
CA ALA A 11 -14.76 -23.51 20.13
C ALA A 11 -14.82 -22.19 19.35
N SER A 12 -15.59 -21.21 19.83
CA SER A 12 -15.68 -19.87 19.22
C SER A 12 -14.51 -18.95 19.54
N ALA A 13 -13.70 -19.27 20.56
CA ALA A 13 -12.44 -18.56 20.84
C ALA A 13 -11.26 -19.12 20.04
N LEU A 14 -11.33 -20.39 19.62
CA LEU A 14 -10.32 -21.09 18.81
C LEU A 14 -10.57 -21.02 17.30
N ALA A 15 -11.73 -20.51 16.88
CA ALA A 15 -11.84 -19.83 15.59
C ALA A 15 -11.11 -18.47 15.65
N CYS A 16 -9.88 -18.48 16.18
CA CYS A 16 -8.85 -17.54 15.78
C CYS A 16 -8.82 -17.65 14.26
N VAL A 17 -9.50 -16.71 13.61
CA VAL A 17 -9.26 -16.38 12.22
C VAL A 17 -7.75 -16.24 12.14
N ASN A 18 -7.07 -17.27 11.63
CA ASN A 18 -5.66 -17.21 11.30
C ASN A 18 -5.58 -16.22 10.14
N ALA A 19 -5.67 -14.94 10.48
CA ALA A 19 -5.38 -13.86 9.57
C ALA A 19 -3.90 -14.02 9.27
N THR A 20 -3.60 -14.73 8.19
CA THR A 20 -2.26 -14.76 7.64
C THR A 20 -1.94 -13.33 7.25
N ILE A 21 -1.14 -12.64 8.06
CA ILE A 21 -0.62 -11.33 7.73
C ILE A 21 0.35 -11.55 6.57
N VAL A 22 -0.14 -11.42 5.35
CA VAL A 22 0.70 -11.38 4.16
C VAL A 22 1.47 -10.07 4.22
N ARG A 23 2.75 -10.15 4.60
CA ARG A 23 3.66 -9.02 4.53
C ARG A 23 4.15 -8.88 3.10
N TYR A 24 3.78 -7.79 2.45
CA TYR A 24 4.32 -7.43 1.15
C TYR A 24 5.72 -6.85 1.36
N SER A 25 6.70 -7.34 0.59
CA SER A 25 8.01 -6.70 0.48
C SER A 25 8.10 -5.96 -0.84
N MET A 26 8.76 -4.80 -0.82
CA MET A 26 9.13 -4.10 -2.05
C MET A 26 9.91 -5.01 -3.00
N ASP A 27 10.70 -5.97 -2.51
CA ASP A 27 11.51 -6.88 -3.34
C ASP A 27 10.68 -7.77 -4.27
N GLN A 28 9.42 -8.05 -3.90
CA GLN A 28 8.54 -8.91 -4.68
C GLN A 28 8.04 -8.21 -5.94
N GLY A 29 7.99 -6.88 -5.98
CA GLY A 29 7.26 -6.17 -7.03
C GLY A 29 5.74 -6.23 -6.82
N ALA A 30 5.00 -5.78 -7.83
CA ALA A 30 3.54 -5.80 -7.82
C ALA A 30 2.97 -5.91 -9.24
N ILE A 31 1.84 -6.59 -9.38
CA ILE A 31 1.06 -6.65 -10.61
C ILE A 31 -0.26 -5.92 -10.39
N CYS A 32 -0.47 -4.86 -11.17
CA CYS A 32 -1.70 -4.10 -11.21
C CYS A 32 -2.32 -4.25 -12.60
N ASP A 33 -3.39 -5.04 -12.73
CA ASP A 33 -4.01 -5.39 -14.01
C ASP A 33 -3.00 -5.98 -15.01
N SER A 34 -2.74 -5.29 -16.12
CA SER A 34 -1.75 -5.69 -17.14
C SER A 34 -0.34 -5.13 -16.91
N HIS A 35 -0.12 -4.37 -15.82
CA HIS A 35 1.15 -3.69 -15.55
C HIS A 35 1.92 -4.41 -14.45
N THR A 36 3.19 -4.71 -14.71
CA THR A 36 4.10 -5.31 -13.74
C THR A 36 5.12 -4.27 -13.28
N TYR A 37 5.17 -4.02 -11.98
CA TYR A 37 6.15 -3.15 -11.32
C TYR A 37 7.18 -4.04 -10.64
N THR A 38 8.44 -3.92 -11.04
CA THR A 38 9.52 -4.67 -10.40
C THR A 38 9.83 -4.09 -9.02
N GLY A 39 10.44 -4.90 -8.15
CA GLY A 39 10.86 -4.40 -6.85
C GLY A 39 11.88 -3.27 -6.92
N SER A 40 12.70 -3.21 -7.98
CA SER A 40 13.63 -2.10 -8.20
C SER A 40 12.89 -0.80 -8.48
N MET A 41 11.84 -0.82 -9.30
CA MET A 41 11.01 0.36 -9.58
C MET A 41 10.33 0.88 -8.31
N ILE A 42 9.74 -0.03 -7.52
CA ILE A 42 9.10 0.33 -6.25
C ILE A 42 10.11 0.98 -5.29
N ARG A 43 11.32 0.42 -5.16
CA ARG A 43 12.39 0.99 -4.34
C ARG A 43 12.87 2.36 -4.84
N GLU A 44 12.90 2.57 -6.16
CA GLU A 44 13.29 3.85 -6.74
C GLU A 44 12.27 4.94 -6.40
N VAL A 45 10.98 4.65 -6.59
CA VAL A 45 9.89 5.56 -6.17
C VAL A 45 9.97 5.81 -4.67
N TYR A 46 10.11 4.77 -3.86
CA TYR A 46 10.26 4.90 -2.42
C TYR A 46 11.40 5.86 -2.06
N ARG A 47 12.60 5.68 -2.61
CA ARG A 47 13.77 6.54 -2.32
C ARG A 47 13.62 7.97 -2.81
N ARG A 48 12.78 8.21 -3.81
CA ARG A 48 12.49 9.56 -4.31
C ARG A 48 11.70 10.38 -3.29
N TYR A 49 10.70 9.76 -2.66
CA TYR A 49 9.78 10.45 -1.75
C TYR A 49 10.14 10.26 -0.27
N CYS A 50 10.76 9.14 0.09
CA CYS A 50 11.26 8.84 1.43
C CYS A 50 12.77 9.06 1.47
N LYS A 51 13.22 10.01 2.30
CA LYS A 51 14.62 10.35 2.51
C LYS A 51 15.11 9.81 3.85
N TYR A 52 16.36 9.34 3.89
CA TYR A 52 16.98 8.87 5.13
C TYR A 52 17.69 10.03 5.83
N GLU A 53 17.15 10.48 6.97
CA GLU A 53 17.63 11.63 7.72
C GLU A 53 17.63 11.34 9.22
N GLY A 54 18.75 11.59 9.91
CA GLY A 54 18.83 11.45 11.37
C GLY A 54 18.47 10.05 11.87
N ASN A 55 18.96 9.01 11.18
CA ASN A 55 18.73 7.59 11.46
C ASN A 55 17.30 7.09 11.28
N ARG A 56 16.46 7.80 10.53
CA ARG A 56 15.11 7.34 10.17
C ARG A 56 14.74 7.73 8.75
N TRP A 57 13.84 6.98 8.15
CA TRP A 57 13.20 7.41 6.91
C TRP A 57 12.12 8.45 7.22
N LYS A 58 11.99 9.44 6.35
CA LYS A 58 10.99 10.48 6.43
C LYS A 58 10.46 10.81 5.05
N LEU A 59 9.17 11.15 4.97
CA LEU A 59 8.62 11.75 3.77
C LEU A 59 9.29 13.10 3.50
N GLY A 60 9.71 13.30 2.26
CA GLY A 60 10.16 14.60 1.77
C GLY A 60 8.99 15.56 1.56
N GLU A 61 9.32 16.82 1.29
CA GLU A 61 8.34 17.88 1.04
C GLU A 61 7.72 17.73 -0.36
N TYR A 62 6.64 16.96 -0.46
CA TYR A 62 5.88 16.75 -1.69
C TYR A 62 4.38 16.90 -1.42
N VAL A 63 3.65 17.45 -2.38
CA VAL A 63 2.18 17.43 -2.36
C VAL A 63 1.73 16.04 -2.82
N LEU A 64 1.33 15.20 -1.86
CA LEU A 64 0.94 13.81 -2.07
C LEU A 64 -0.49 13.58 -1.60
N ILE A 65 -1.08 12.48 -2.05
CA ILE A 65 -2.39 12.05 -1.56
C ILE A 65 -2.19 11.41 -0.19
N GLU A 66 -2.99 11.84 0.77
CA GLU A 66 -2.94 11.36 2.15
C GLU A 66 -4.32 10.85 2.57
N ARG A 67 -4.35 9.78 3.37
CA ARG A 67 -5.58 9.20 3.92
C ARG A 67 -5.36 8.69 5.33
N PHE A 68 -6.25 9.06 6.25
CA PHE A 68 -6.26 8.50 7.60
C PHE A 68 -7.02 7.17 7.63
N MET A 69 -6.41 6.16 8.25
CA MET A 69 -7.08 4.92 8.62
C MET A 69 -7.94 5.17 9.86
N ALA A 70 -9.19 4.71 9.83
CA ALA A 70 -10.16 4.96 10.90
C ALA A 70 -9.83 4.19 12.20
N GLU A 71 -9.10 3.08 12.09
CA GLU A 71 -8.87 2.14 13.20
C GLU A 71 -7.76 2.60 14.15
N ASP A 72 -6.69 3.18 13.63
CA ASP A 72 -5.47 3.51 14.38
C ASP A 72 -4.96 4.94 14.15
N GLN A 73 -5.72 5.76 13.42
CA GLN A 73 -5.34 7.11 13.00
C GLN A 73 -4.05 7.15 12.19
N THR A 74 -3.59 6.02 11.64
CA THR A 74 -2.39 5.97 10.81
C THR A 74 -2.65 6.72 9.50
N LYS A 75 -1.76 7.67 9.19
CA LYS A 75 -1.82 8.43 7.94
C LYS A 75 -1.07 7.68 6.84
N LEU A 76 -1.81 7.09 5.91
CA LEU A 76 -1.27 6.51 4.69
C LEU A 76 -1.01 7.61 3.65
N VAL A 77 0.11 7.49 2.95
CA VAL A 77 0.56 8.39 1.91
C VAL A 77 0.80 7.59 0.63
N TYR A 78 0.30 8.11 -0.48
CA TYR A 78 0.28 7.42 -1.77
C TYR A 78 1.32 8.06 -2.70
N LEU A 79 2.41 7.33 -2.93
CA LEU A 79 3.52 7.76 -3.78
C LEU A 79 3.25 7.33 -5.23
N PRO A 80 3.21 8.25 -6.20
CA PRO A 80 2.83 7.91 -7.57
C PRO A 80 3.87 7.01 -8.24
N LEU A 81 3.41 5.88 -8.82
CA LEU A 81 4.26 5.05 -9.67
C LEU A 81 4.35 5.65 -11.08
N PRO A 82 5.56 5.71 -11.67
CA PRO A 82 5.72 6.20 -13.03
C PRO A 82 4.96 5.33 -14.02
N MET A 83 4.53 5.93 -15.12
CA MET A 83 4.07 5.18 -16.28
C MET A 83 5.28 4.71 -17.08
N ILE A 84 5.17 3.54 -17.71
CA ILE A 84 6.19 3.06 -18.65
C ILE A 84 5.83 3.65 -20.00
N GLY A 85 6.69 4.53 -20.52
CA GLY A 85 6.56 5.11 -21.84
C GLY A 85 6.65 4.06 -22.94
N SER A 86 6.22 4.41 -24.15
CA SER A 86 6.33 3.52 -25.32
C SER A 86 7.78 3.21 -25.71
N ASP A 87 8.73 4.00 -25.22
CA ASP A 87 10.18 3.81 -25.33
C ASP A 87 10.76 2.93 -24.22
N GLY A 88 9.94 2.44 -23.29
CA GLY A 88 10.36 1.64 -22.14
C GLY A 88 10.94 2.43 -20.97
N ASN A 89 10.96 3.77 -21.04
CA ASN A 89 11.46 4.61 -19.96
C ASN A 89 10.37 4.93 -18.92
N LEU A 90 10.81 5.22 -17.69
CA LEU A 90 9.91 5.64 -16.61
C LEU A 90 9.55 7.12 -16.76
N ASP A 91 8.27 7.41 -16.95
CA ASP A 91 7.74 8.77 -17.00
C ASP A 91 7.07 9.12 -15.66
N TYR A 92 7.71 10.02 -14.92
CA TYR A 92 7.24 10.55 -13.64
C TYR A 92 6.39 11.82 -13.78
N GLY A 93 6.30 12.40 -14.98
CA GLY A 93 5.51 13.60 -15.25
C GLY A 93 4.05 13.28 -15.60
N GLN A 94 3.76 12.03 -15.97
CA GLN A 94 2.41 11.60 -16.28
C GLN A 94 1.58 11.29 -15.04
N SER A 95 0.31 11.67 -15.10
CA SER A 95 -0.69 11.29 -14.10
C SER A 95 -0.84 9.77 -14.08
N THR A 96 -0.87 9.19 -12.88
CA THR A 96 -0.97 7.75 -12.65
C THR A 96 -2.12 7.47 -11.68
N ASP A 97 -2.77 6.34 -11.86
CA ASP A 97 -3.74 5.79 -10.91
C ASP A 97 -3.13 4.66 -10.06
N ARG A 98 -1.83 4.38 -10.17
CA ARG A 98 -1.10 3.38 -9.35
C ARG A 98 -0.14 4.04 -8.37
N PHE A 99 -0.10 3.53 -7.16
CA PHE A 99 0.66 4.14 -6.06
C PHE A 99 1.35 3.10 -5.20
N VAL A 100 2.55 3.44 -4.72
CA VAL A 100 3.17 2.81 -3.56
C VAL A 100 2.56 3.42 -2.31
N VAL A 101 2.07 2.59 -1.38
CA VAL A 101 1.46 3.03 -0.13
C VAL A 101 2.47 2.90 1.00
N VAL A 102 2.69 4.02 1.69
CA VAL A 102 3.52 4.11 2.90
C VAL A 102 2.76 4.81 4.02
N ASP A 103 3.26 4.77 5.25
CA ASP A 103 2.81 5.69 6.31
C ASP A 103 3.69 6.95 6.39
N SER A 104 3.41 7.83 7.37
CA SER A 104 4.17 9.05 7.63
C SER A 104 5.65 8.82 7.99
N ASP A 105 5.98 7.64 8.51
CA ASP A 105 7.34 7.22 8.86
C ASP A 105 8.01 6.42 7.73
N CYS A 106 7.40 6.40 6.55
CA CYS A 106 7.85 5.67 5.38
C CYS A 106 7.90 4.14 5.60
N SER A 107 7.07 3.58 6.47
CA SER A 107 6.86 2.12 6.48
C SER A 107 6.09 1.72 5.23
N TYR A 108 6.63 0.78 4.45
CA TYR A 108 5.95 0.26 3.25
C TYR A 108 4.81 -0.68 3.60
N TYR A 109 3.67 -0.52 2.91
CA TYR A 109 2.50 -1.39 3.07
C TYR A 109 2.28 -2.28 1.84
N HIS A 110 1.99 -1.67 0.68
CA HIS A 110 1.66 -2.38 -0.55
C HIS A 110 1.69 -1.43 -1.77
N VAL A 111 1.40 -1.96 -2.96
CA VAL A 111 1.06 -1.17 -4.15
C VAL A 111 -0.43 -1.25 -4.39
N THR A 112 -1.07 -0.14 -4.76
CA THR A 112 -2.51 -0.06 -4.97
C THR A 112 -2.87 0.72 -6.22
N ARG A 113 -4.11 0.55 -6.68
CA ARG A 113 -4.73 1.37 -7.72
C ARG A 113 -5.86 2.22 -7.12
N LEU A 114 -6.07 3.44 -7.59
CA LEU A 114 -7.19 4.28 -7.19
C LEU A 114 -8.15 4.45 -8.38
N ARG A 115 -9.43 4.07 -8.23
CA ARG A 115 -10.40 4.07 -9.34
C ARG A 115 -10.88 5.46 -9.74
N HIS A 116 -10.99 6.38 -8.78
CA HIS A 116 -11.50 7.73 -8.99
C HIS A 116 -10.56 8.73 -8.33
N MET A 117 -9.87 9.51 -9.17
CA MET A 117 -9.16 10.71 -8.75
C MET A 117 -10.05 11.89 -9.11
N GLY A 118 -10.96 12.27 -8.21
CA GLY A 118 -11.62 13.57 -8.32
C GLY A 118 -10.55 14.66 -8.25
N ARG A 119 -10.71 15.72 -9.03
CA ARG A 119 -9.75 16.82 -9.09
C ARG A 119 -9.57 17.42 -7.70
N GLY A 120 -8.32 17.44 -7.24
CA GLY A 120 -7.76 18.25 -6.16
C GLY A 120 -8.75 18.96 -5.24
N GLY A 121 -9.00 18.35 -4.09
CA GLY A 121 -9.63 18.96 -2.93
C GLY A 121 -9.23 18.18 -1.69
N GLU A 122 -8.70 18.88 -0.70
CA GLU A 122 -8.45 18.33 0.64
C GLU A 122 -9.70 17.57 1.10
N ASN A 123 -9.54 16.28 1.43
CA ASN A 123 -10.58 15.35 1.94
C ASN A 123 -11.35 14.48 0.95
N GLU A 124 -10.98 14.36 -0.33
CA GLU A 124 -11.61 13.35 -1.19
C GLU A 124 -11.08 11.95 -0.89
N VAL A 125 -11.88 11.21 -0.12
CA VAL A 125 -11.74 9.77 0.13
C VAL A 125 -11.81 9.05 -1.19
N GLY A 126 -10.64 8.80 -1.80
CA GLY A 126 -10.51 7.84 -2.87
C GLY A 126 -11.12 6.51 -2.42
N SER A 127 -12.13 6.03 -3.15
CA SER A 127 -12.62 4.67 -2.95
C SER A 127 -11.45 3.73 -3.24
N LEU A 128 -11.01 3.01 -2.20
CA LEU A 128 -9.87 2.08 -2.29
C LEU A 128 -10.18 1.08 -3.40
N SER A 129 -9.37 1.10 -4.45
CA SER A 129 -9.57 0.20 -5.59
C SER A 129 -8.42 -0.79 -5.68
N TYR A 130 -8.51 -1.82 -4.85
CA TYR A 130 -7.77 -3.07 -4.96
C TYR A 130 -6.24 -2.95 -4.78
N THR A 131 -5.75 -3.60 -3.73
CA THR A 131 -4.32 -3.85 -3.50
C THR A 131 -3.77 -4.74 -4.60
N CYS A 132 -2.72 -4.27 -5.28
CA CYS A 132 -2.01 -5.05 -6.29
C CYS A 132 -1.30 -6.24 -5.62
N TYR A 133 -1.31 -7.39 -6.29
CA TYR A 133 -0.72 -8.62 -5.77
C TYR A 133 0.76 -8.71 -6.18
N PRO A 134 1.61 -9.40 -5.39
CA PRO A 134 2.96 -9.71 -5.85
C PRO A 134 2.90 -10.63 -7.08
N PRO A 135 3.88 -10.59 -7.98
CA PRO A 135 4.03 -11.58 -9.04
C PRO A 135 4.08 -12.98 -8.44
N MET A 136 3.22 -13.88 -8.94
CA MET A 136 3.30 -15.30 -8.59
C MET A 136 4.54 -15.90 -9.28
N ILE A 137 5.39 -16.57 -8.49
CA ILE A 137 6.57 -17.30 -8.97
C ILE A 137 6.14 -18.65 -9.54
#